data_AF-A0A7S2RK60-F1
#
_entry.id   AF-A0A7S2RK60-F1
#
_cell.length_a   1.000
_cell.length_b   1.000
_cell.length_c   1.000
_cell.angle_alpha   90.00
_cell.angle_beta   90.00
_cell.angle_gamma   90.00
#
_symmetry.space_group_name_H-M   'P 1'
#
loop_
_entity.id
_entity.type
_entity.pdbx_description
1 polymer ?
#
loop_
_entity_poly.entity_id
_entity_poly.type
_entity_poly.pdbx_seq_one_letter_code
_entity_poly.pdbx_strand_id
1 'polypeptide(L)'
;DRRMITVASTQLQESYPDMFKPSQRCRPPHLNIDNLRDAIFASNILSKQDEKITTSKALLDWMLKQNDELGKKYNHDNKEKKPDGSVNVIKSGIVKAKRFGFYLGLESSWLYKTP
;
A
#
# COMPACT_ATOMS: atom_id res chain seq x y z
N ASP A 1 -12.81 -13.69 -3.97
CA ASP A 1 -13.72 -13.67 -2.81
C ASP A 1 -13.82 -12.25 -2.25
N ARG A 2 -14.98 -11.59 -2.34
CA ARG A 2 -15.16 -10.20 -1.87
C ARG A 2 -15.18 -10.08 -0.34
N ARG A 3 -15.64 -11.11 0.37
CA ARG A 3 -15.67 -11.11 1.84
C ARG A 3 -14.24 -11.15 2.36
N MET A 4 -13.41 -12.01 1.78
CA MET A 4 -11.99 -12.12 2.14
C MET A 4 -11.24 -10.80 1.98
N ILE A 5 -11.43 -10.11 0.84
CA ILE A 5 -10.84 -8.78 0.58
C ILE A 5 -11.33 -7.77 1.61
N THR A 6 -12.63 -7.77 1.91
CA THR A 6 -13.22 -6.85 2.90
C THR A 6 -12.59 -7.05 4.28
N VAL A 7 -12.50 -8.29 4.75
CA VAL A 7 -11.91 -8.61 6.06
C VAL A 7 -10.44 -8.19 6.12
N ALA A 8 -9.64 -8.55 5.10
CA ALA A 8 -8.21 -8.22 5.09
C ALA A 8 -7.97 -6.70 5.02
N SER A 9 -8.72 -5.97 4.18
CA SER A 9 -8.60 -4.52 4.08
C SER A 9 -9.04 -3.80 5.36
N THR A 10 -10.05 -4.31 6.06
CA THR A 10 -10.48 -3.77 7.35
C THR A 10 -9.41 -4.00 8.42
N GLN A 11 -8.84 -5.20 8.51
CA GLN A 11 -7.75 -5.49 9.45
C GLN A 11 -6.50 -4.62 9.18
N LEU A 12 -6.20 -4.35 7.90
CA LEU A 12 -5.13 -3.43 7.53
C LEU A 12 -5.43 -2.00 7.97
N GLN A 13 -6.68 -1.53 7.82
CA GLN A 13 -7.11 -0.22 8.31
C GLN A 13 -7.00 -0.11 9.83
N GLU A 14 -7.41 -1.14 10.57
CA GLU A 14 -7.30 -1.19 12.03
C GLU A 14 -5.84 -1.15 12.49
N SER A 15 -4.92 -1.71 11.69
CA SER A 15 -3.48 -1.68 11.98
C SER A 15 -2.83 -0.32 11.67
N TYR A 16 -3.37 0.45 10.71
CA TYR A 16 -2.83 1.74 10.27
C TYR A 16 -3.91 2.84 10.20
N PRO A 17 -4.65 3.12 11.29
CA PRO A 17 -5.85 3.95 11.23
C PRO A 17 -5.56 5.37 10.68
N ASP A 18 -4.44 5.98 11.05
CA ASP A 18 -4.02 7.31 10.59
C ASP A 18 -3.75 7.42 9.08
N MET A 19 -3.48 6.29 8.43
CA MET A 19 -3.20 6.22 6.99
C MET A 19 -4.47 6.03 6.17
N PHE A 20 -5.61 5.73 6.80
CA PHE A 20 -6.88 5.58 6.09
C PHE A 20 -7.73 6.84 6.24
N LYS A 21 -8.28 7.31 5.12
CA LYS A 21 -9.21 8.44 5.08
C LYS A 21 -10.52 8.04 4.40
N PRO A 22 -11.66 8.58 4.86
CA PRO A 22 -12.95 8.32 4.24
C PRO A 22 -13.06 8.93 2.82
N SER A 23 -12.22 9.91 2.48
CA SER A 23 -12.22 10.53 1.16
C SER A 23 -11.56 9.62 0.11
N GLN A 24 -12.28 9.34 -0.98
CA GLN A 24 -11.77 8.61 -2.14
C GLN A 24 -10.68 9.36 -2.92
N ARG A 25 -10.57 10.69 -2.75
CA ARG A 25 -9.53 11.54 -3.38
C ARG A 25 -8.44 11.92 -2.39
N CYS A 26 -8.14 11.05 -1.43
CA CYS A 26 -7.10 11.29 -0.44
C CYS A 26 -5.72 11.37 -1.11
N ARG A 27 -4.87 12.29 -0.61
CA ARG A 27 -3.50 12.44 -1.11
C ARG A 27 -2.60 11.35 -0.52
N PRO A 28 -1.62 10.83 -1.29
CA PRO A 28 -0.59 9.93 -0.77
C PRO A 28 0.07 10.49 0.51
N PRO A 29 0.36 9.64 1.51
CA PRO A 29 0.32 8.17 1.49
C PRO A 29 -1.03 7.61 1.97
N HIS A 30 -2.07 8.44 2.10
CA HIS A 30 -3.34 7.97 2.63
C HIS A 30 -4.08 7.12 1.61
N LEU A 31 -4.77 6.10 2.10
CA LEU A 31 -5.68 5.28 1.31
C LEU A 31 -7.12 5.47 1.76
N ASN A 32 -8.02 5.18 0.84
CA ASN A 32 -9.42 4.95 1.15
C ASN A 32 -9.68 3.46 1.12
N ILE A 33 -10.44 2.95 2.09
CA ILE A 33 -10.67 1.52 2.22
C ILE A 33 -11.46 0.94 1.04
N ASP A 34 -12.41 1.68 0.48
CA ASP A 34 -13.21 1.22 -0.66
C ASP A 34 -12.36 1.19 -1.93
N ASN A 35 -11.56 2.25 -2.18
CA ASN A 35 -10.58 2.24 -3.27
C ASN A 35 -9.59 1.07 -3.16
N LEU A 36 -9.13 0.75 -1.94
CA LEU A 36 -8.25 -0.38 -1.71
C LEU A 36 -8.93 -1.71 -2.04
N ARG A 37 -10.15 -1.93 -1.57
CA ARG A 37 -10.94 -3.15 -1.84
C ARG A 37 -11.15 -3.33 -3.34
N ASP A 38 -11.54 -2.26 -4.03
CA ASP A 38 -11.77 -2.27 -5.48
C ASP A 38 -10.49 -2.54 -6.26
N ALA A 39 -9.36 -1.92 -5.86
CA ALA A 39 -8.07 -2.13 -6.50
C ALA A 39 -7.55 -3.57 -6.32
N ILE A 40 -7.71 -4.15 -5.13
CA ILE A 40 -7.36 -5.56 -4.87
C ILE A 40 -8.26 -6.50 -5.70
N PHE A 41 -9.55 -6.20 -5.79
CA PHE A 41 -10.46 -6.99 -6.60
C PHE A 41 -10.11 -6.90 -8.10
N ALA A 42 -9.89 -5.69 -8.62
CA ALA A 42 -9.61 -5.43 -10.03
C ALA A 42 -8.24 -5.95 -10.48
N SER A 43 -7.24 -5.95 -9.60
CA SER A 43 -5.90 -6.47 -9.91
C SER A 43 -5.86 -7.98 -10.08
N ASN A 44 -6.91 -8.70 -9.63
CA ASN A 44 -7.04 -10.14 -9.67
C ASN A 44 -5.86 -10.89 -9.02
N ILE A 45 -5.25 -10.29 -7.99
CA ILE A 45 -4.09 -10.86 -7.28
C ILE A 45 -4.35 -12.25 -6.69
N LEU A 46 -5.59 -12.52 -6.28
CA LEU A 46 -5.99 -13.82 -5.71
C LEU A 46 -5.82 -14.98 -6.69
N SER A 47 -5.88 -14.69 -7.98
CA SER A 47 -5.73 -15.68 -9.06
C SER A 47 -4.34 -15.68 -9.68
N LYS A 48 -3.53 -14.62 -9.46
CA LYS A 48 -2.24 -14.40 -10.11
C LYS A 48 -1.03 -14.87 -9.30
N GLN A 49 -1.16 -14.97 -7.98
CA GLN A 49 -0.07 -15.39 -7.12
C GLN A 49 0.15 -16.91 -7.24
N ASP A 50 1.41 -17.32 -7.39
CA ASP A 50 1.80 -18.74 -7.36
C ASP A 50 1.43 -19.39 -6.01
N GLU A 51 1.57 -18.62 -4.93
CA GLU A 51 1.06 -19.00 -3.62
C GLU A 51 -0.44 -18.67 -3.54
N LYS A 52 -1.27 -19.71 -3.49
CA LYS A 52 -2.73 -19.56 -3.43
C LYS A 52 -3.15 -18.84 -2.16
N ILE A 53 -3.48 -17.55 -2.30
CA ILE A 53 -4.12 -16.75 -1.24
C ILE A 53 -5.55 -17.26 -1.06
N THR A 54 -5.73 -18.17 -0.10
CA THR A 54 -7.00 -18.85 0.19
C THR A 54 -7.73 -18.27 1.40
N THR A 55 -7.06 -17.44 2.21
CA THR A 55 -7.61 -16.89 3.45
C THR A 55 -7.39 -15.38 3.56
N SER A 56 -8.23 -14.69 4.33
CA SER A 56 -8.10 -13.26 4.58
C SER A 56 -6.79 -12.92 5.30
N LYS A 57 -6.34 -13.81 6.19
CA LYS A 57 -5.05 -13.68 6.86
C LYS A 57 -3.89 -13.75 5.87
N ALA A 58 -3.89 -14.72 4.95
CA ALA A 58 -2.87 -14.80 3.91
C ALA A 58 -2.86 -13.54 3.01
N LEU A 59 -4.04 -12.98 2.71
CA LEU A 59 -4.13 -11.72 1.97
C LEU A 59 -3.56 -10.54 2.76
N LEU A 60 -3.85 -10.45 4.06
CA LEU A 60 -3.29 -9.43 4.94
C LEU A 60 -1.77 -9.53 5.03
N ASP A 61 -1.25 -10.74 5.28
CA ASP A 61 0.20 -11.00 5.36
C ASP A 61 0.89 -10.64 4.05
N TRP A 62 0.27 -10.96 2.90
CA TRP A 62 0.76 -10.53 1.59
C TRP A 62 0.80 -9.00 1.45
N MET A 63 -0.26 -8.28 1.83
CA MET A 63 -0.27 -6.81 1.82
C MET A 63 0.82 -6.21 2.72
N LEU A 64 1.03 -6.79 3.91
CA LEU A 64 2.10 -6.36 4.83
C LEU A 64 3.49 -6.63 4.26
N LYS A 65 3.69 -7.78 3.58
CA LYS A 65 4.93 -8.07 2.85
C LYS A 65 5.19 -7.05 1.75
N GLN A 66 4.17 -6.71 0.96
CA GLN A 66 4.28 -5.67 -0.07
C GLN A 66 4.59 -4.30 0.55
N ASN A 67 4.02 -3.99 1.72
CA ASN A 67 4.31 -2.77 2.44
C ASN A 67 5.79 -2.70 2.88
N ASP A 68 6.34 -3.80 3.38
CA ASP A 68 7.75 -3.91 3.78
C ASP A 68 8.69 -3.80 2.57
N GLU A 69 8.37 -4.45 1.45
CA GLU A 69 9.15 -4.34 0.20
C GLU A 69 9.19 -2.90 -0.32
N LEU A 70 8.05 -2.20 -0.31
CA LEU A 70 7.99 -0.78 -0.62
C LEU A 70 8.76 0.05 0.41
N GLY A 71 8.66 -0.30 1.69
CA GLY A 71 9.45 0.32 2.75
C GLY A 71 10.94 0.23 2.48
N LYS A 72 11.45 -0.95 2.10
CA LYS A 72 12.83 -1.16 1.67
C LYS A 72 13.19 -0.31 0.46
N LYS A 73 12.34 -0.27 -0.56
CA LYS A 73 12.53 0.60 -1.75
C LYS A 73 12.69 2.07 -1.35
N TYR A 74 11.72 2.62 -0.61
CA TYR A 74 11.72 4.04 -0.22
C TYR A 74 12.71 4.39 0.91
N ASN A 75 13.18 3.42 1.68
CA ASN A 75 14.25 3.60 2.66
C ASN A 75 15.65 3.48 2.03
N HIS A 76 15.81 2.66 0.99
CA HIS A 76 17.06 2.53 0.24
C HIS A 76 17.30 3.72 -0.71
N ASP A 77 16.24 4.33 -1.25
CA ASP A 77 16.26 5.56 -2.06
C ASP A 77 16.63 6.85 -1.26
N ASN A 78 17.29 6.71 -0.10
CA ASN A 78 17.78 7.84 0.71
C ASN A 78 19.02 8.55 0.09
N LYS A 79 19.39 8.20 -1.14
CA LYS A 79 20.23 9.00 -2.04
C LYS A 79 19.34 9.17 -3.26
N GLU A 80 18.82 10.34 -3.59
CA GLU A 80 19.61 11.37 -4.28
C GLU A 80 19.00 12.77 -4.11
N LYS A 81 19.88 13.72 -3.81
CA LYS A 81 19.63 15.15 -3.96
C LYS A 81 19.39 15.42 -5.45
N LYS A 82 18.32 16.14 -5.81
CA LYS A 82 18.35 16.89 -7.07
C LYS A 82 19.39 18.01 -6.94
N PRO A 83 20.19 18.30 -7.97
CA PRO A 83 21.18 19.39 -7.96
C PRO A 83 20.55 20.79 -7.83
N ASP A 84 19.22 20.92 -7.99
CA ASP A 84 18.47 22.18 -8.02
C ASP A 84 17.74 22.54 -6.70
N GLY A 85 17.83 21.72 -5.64
CA GLY A 85 17.28 22.08 -4.31
C GLY A 85 15.74 22.13 -4.21
N SER A 86 15.00 21.96 -5.31
CA SER A 86 13.53 21.97 -5.32
C SER A 86 12.92 20.72 -4.62
N VAL A 87 11.94 20.97 -3.75
CA VAL A 87 11.24 19.95 -2.94
C VAL A 87 10.07 19.37 -3.74
N ASN A 88 10.26 18.17 -4.28
CA ASN A 88 9.19 17.43 -4.94
C ASN A 88 8.06 17.14 -3.93
N VAL A 89 6.78 17.36 -4.27
CA VAL A 89 5.60 17.15 -3.40
C VAL A 89 5.53 15.70 -2.85
N ILE A 90 6.23 14.78 -3.51
CA ILE A 90 6.52 13.40 -3.09
C ILE A 90 7.20 13.34 -1.69
N LYS A 91 7.92 14.39 -1.25
CA LYS A 91 8.63 14.42 0.04
C LYS A 91 7.71 14.35 1.26
N SER A 92 6.58 15.07 1.28
CA SER A 92 5.68 15.05 2.45
C SER A 92 4.98 13.69 2.59
N GLY A 93 4.62 13.09 1.46
CA GLY A 93 4.05 11.75 1.39
C GLY A 93 5.01 10.69 1.94
N ILE A 94 6.27 10.70 1.47
CA ILE A 94 7.30 9.76 1.92
C ILE A 94 7.65 9.97 3.41
N VAL A 95 7.79 11.21 3.88
CA VAL A 95 8.08 11.48 5.30
C VAL A 95 6.97 10.93 6.20
N LYS A 96 5.71 11.12 5.78
CA LYS A 96 4.56 10.58 6.51
C LYS A 96 4.51 9.06 6.44
N ALA A 97 4.73 8.47 5.27
CA ALA A 97 4.82 7.02 5.09
C ALA A 97 5.90 6.40 6.00
N LYS A 98 7.10 6.99 6.04
CA LYS A 98 8.20 6.55 6.92
C LYS A 98 7.82 6.65 8.40
N ARG A 99 7.17 7.75 8.81
CA ARG A 99 6.76 7.96 10.21
C ARG A 99 5.77 6.88 10.68
N PHE A 100 4.86 6.45 9.81
CA PHE A 100 3.81 5.49 10.15
C PHE A 100 4.13 4.06 9.65
N GLY A 101 5.29 3.85 9.03
CA GLY A 101 5.68 2.56 8.44
C GLY A 101 4.74 2.07 7.33
N PHE A 102 4.03 2.97 6.64
CA PHE A 102 2.99 2.63 5.67
C PHE A 102 3.28 3.22 4.28
N TYR A 103 3.53 2.35 3.31
CA TYR A 103 4.03 2.69 1.99
C TYR A 103 3.07 2.27 0.86
N LEU A 104 2.09 1.39 1.13
CA LEU A 104 1.12 0.94 0.13
C LEU A 104 0.30 2.07 -0.51
N GLY A 105 0.12 3.19 0.20
CA GLY A 105 -0.57 4.37 -0.31
C GLY A 105 0.30 5.35 -1.08
N LEU A 106 1.60 5.07 -1.27
CA LEU A 106 2.49 5.89 -2.09
C LEU A 106 2.41 5.53 -3.58
N GLU A 107 2.26 4.23 -3.88
CA GLU A 107 2.14 3.73 -5.24
C GLU A 107 1.24 2.50 -5.28
N SER A 108 0.55 2.25 -6.39
CA SER A 108 -0.33 1.09 -6.60
C SER A 108 0.34 -0.04 -7.41
N SER A 109 1.59 0.14 -7.81
CA SER A 109 2.34 -0.80 -8.67
C SER A 109 2.49 -2.20 -8.03
N TRP A 110 2.53 -2.28 -6.70
CA TRP A 110 2.60 -3.53 -5.94
C TRP A 110 1.42 -4.47 -6.18
N LEU A 111 0.26 -3.96 -6.61
CA LEU A 111 -0.90 -4.79 -7.00
C LEU A 111 -0.70 -5.53 -8.33
N TYR A 112 0.25 -5.08 -9.14
CA TYR A 112 0.48 -5.60 -10.48
C TYR A 112 1.86 -6.24 -10.65
N LYS A 113 2.68 -6.26 -9.60
CA LYS A 113 3.92 -7.05 -9.60
C LYS A 113 3.56 -8.52 -9.78
N THR A 114 3.85 -9.03 -10.96
CA THR A 114 3.98 -10.47 -11.19
C THR A 114 5.29 -10.94 -10.56
N PRO A 115 5.32 -12.16 -9.98
CA PRO A 115 6.59 -12.81 -9.65
C PRO A 115 7.47 -12.98 -10.90
#